data_AF-A0A1B9SBX0-F1
#
_entry.id   AF-A0A1B9SBX0-F1
#
_cell.length_a   1.000
_cell.length_b   1.000
_cell.length_c   1.000
_cell.angle_alpha   90.00
_cell.angle_beta   90.00
_cell.angle_gamma   90.00
#
_symmetry.space_group_name_H-M   'P 1'
#
loop_
_entity.id
_entity.type
_entity.pdbx_description
1 polymer ?
#
loop_
_entity_poly.entity_id
_entity_poly.type
_entity_poly.pdbx_seq_one_letter_code
_entity_poly.pdbx_strand_id
1 'polypeptide(L)'
;MFIPLHDANTLKHIKLQWVTLGLIAVNVAAWLFTGVIASEQVSQATFLGLGYIPAVAFDHAVLPPQLELVPEPLTYITYAFFHAGFWHLASNMLFLWVFGDNVEDAMGHVRFLIFYLLCAVAGALCHGLAGTSSQAPLIGASGAISGVVTAYLVLHPRVRVWVLVFMRIPLPLPAFVPLLLWIGQQFTMLVLEPDGGVSWGAHVGGILAGGVLILVMRRSGVPLFDREVVTPRAVRDRPTGNPIMVAVAGQPPRPRLPWDKRQPLN
;
A
#
# COMPACT_ATOMS: atom_id res chain seq x y z
N MET A 1 -0.41 -3.45 -15.82
CA MET A 1 0.45 -2.96 -14.73
C MET A 1 0.55 -1.45 -14.83
N PHE A 2 0.18 -0.73 -13.77
CA PHE A 2 0.47 0.71 -13.65
C PHE A 2 1.62 0.87 -12.65
N ILE A 3 2.47 1.89 -12.84
CA ILE A 3 3.54 2.22 -11.89
C ILE A 3 3.13 3.49 -11.15
N PRO A 4 2.85 3.43 -9.85
CA PRO A 4 2.60 4.63 -9.06
C PRO A 4 3.91 5.40 -8.86
N LEU A 5 3.88 6.72 -9.00
CA LEU A 5 5.06 7.57 -8.82
C LEU A 5 5.05 8.30 -7.48
N HIS A 6 3.93 8.97 -7.18
CA HIS A 6 3.69 9.71 -5.94
C HIS A 6 2.21 10.12 -5.89
N ASP A 7 1.71 10.45 -4.71
CA ASP A 7 0.38 11.03 -4.53
C ASP A 7 0.44 12.53 -4.22
N ALA A 8 -0.71 13.14 -3.91
CA ALA A 8 -0.81 14.56 -3.61
C ALA A 8 -0.89 14.87 -2.10
N ASN A 9 -0.96 13.84 -1.27
CA ASN A 9 -1.39 13.99 0.11
C ASN A 9 -0.19 14.27 1.02
N THR A 10 -0.44 15.02 2.09
CA THR A 10 0.60 15.36 3.06
C THR A 10 0.23 14.74 4.40
N LEU A 11 1.22 14.27 5.15
CA LEU A 11 1.02 13.76 6.51
C LEU A 11 0.34 14.81 7.40
N LYS A 12 -0.73 14.40 8.10
CA LYS A 12 -1.56 15.29 8.94
C LYS A 12 -1.35 15.01 10.44
N HIS A 13 -1.02 13.78 10.80
CA HIS A 13 -1.06 13.27 12.17
C HIS A 13 0.28 12.73 12.68
N ILE A 14 1.20 12.36 11.79
CA ILE A 14 2.58 11.95 12.10
C ILE A 14 3.58 12.90 11.44
N LYS A 15 4.81 12.97 11.98
CA LYS A 15 5.89 13.79 11.41
C LYS A 15 6.59 13.08 10.25
N LEU A 16 6.71 11.76 10.35
CA LEU A 16 7.36 10.91 9.36
C LEU A 16 6.79 9.49 9.46
N GLN A 17 6.72 8.81 8.33
CA GLN A 17 6.28 7.41 8.17
C GLN A 17 7.35 6.40 8.59
N TRP A 18 7.75 6.42 9.87
CA TRP A 18 8.86 5.60 10.39
C TRP A 18 8.68 4.11 10.17
N VAL A 19 7.46 3.59 10.26
CA VAL A 19 7.21 2.16 10.10
C VAL A 19 7.31 1.78 8.64
N THR A 20 6.75 2.58 7.73
CA THR A 20 6.90 2.37 6.28
C THR A 20 8.38 2.36 5.89
N LEU A 21 9.16 3.33 6.37
CA LEU A 21 10.62 3.37 6.13
C LEU A 21 11.34 2.16 6.72
N GLY A 22 10.98 1.75 7.95
CA GLY A 22 11.56 0.60 8.62
C GLY A 22 11.27 -0.71 7.88
N LEU A 23 10.03 -0.91 7.44
CA LEU A 23 9.64 -2.06 6.62
C LEU A 23 10.42 -2.09 5.30
N ILE A 24 10.57 -0.94 4.64
CA ILE A 24 11.39 -0.85 3.41
C ILE A 24 12.84 -1.22 3.71
N ALA A 25 13.44 -0.65 4.76
CA ALA A 25 14.82 -0.91 5.14
C ALA A 25 15.08 -2.39 5.46
N VAL A 26 14.18 -3.03 6.22
CA VAL A 26 14.27 -4.46 6.54
C VAL A 26 14.20 -5.32 5.29
N ASN A 27 13.27 -5.04 4.38
CA ASN A 27 13.12 -5.79 3.13
C ASN A 27 14.33 -5.62 2.20
N VAL A 28 14.86 -4.40 2.10
CA VAL A 28 16.08 -4.12 1.32
C VAL A 28 17.28 -4.84 1.93
N ALA A 29 17.44 -4.82 3.26
CA ALA A 29 18.52 -5.52 3.93
C ALA A 29 18.43 -7.05 3.74
N ALA A 30 17.23 -7.62 3.88
CA ALA A 30 16.99 -9.04 3.64
C ALA A 30 17.34 -9.43 2.20
N TRP A 31 16.93 -8.61 1.21
CA TRP A 31 17.26 -8.86 -0.19
C TRP A 31 18.74 -8.64 -0.52
N LEU A 32 19.41 -7.67 0.08
CA LEU A 32 20.87 -7.52 -0.08
C LEU A 32 21.60 -8.75 0.43
N PHE A 33 21.16 -9.30 1.57
CA PHE A 33 21.69 -10.55 2.08
C PHE A 33 21.41 -11.72 1.12
N THR A 34 20.15 -12.03 0.81
CA THR A 34 19.80 -13.22 0.01
C THR A 34 20.10 -13.09 -1.48
N GLY A 35 20.15 -11.88 -2.02
CA GLY A 35 20.28 -11.61 -3.46
C GLY A 35 21.69 -11.23 -3.90
N VAL A 36 22.55 -10.77 -2.98
CA VAL A 36 23.89 -10.25 -3.33
C VAL A 36 25.00 -10.94 -2.52
N ILE A 37 24.77 -11.20 -1.22
CA ILE A 37 25.82 -11.67 -0.31
C ILE A 37 25.82 -13.20 -0.17
N ALA A 38 24.65 -13.79 0.04
CA ALA A 38 24.49 -15.21 0.27
C ALA A 38 24.75 -16.03 -0.99
N SER A 39 25.26 -17.25 -0.81
CA SER A 39 25.32 -18.22 -1.90
C SER A 39 23.91 -18.66 -2.31
N GLU A 40 23.75 -19.15 -3.54
CA GLU A 40 22.46 -19.63 -4.05
C GLU A 40 21.84 -20.68 -3.12
N GLN A 41 22.65 -21.59 -2.58
CA GLN A 41 22.21 -22.62 -1.64
C GLN A 41 21.66 -22.01 -0.33
N VAL A 42 22.31 -20.98 0.22
CA VAL A 42 21.84 -20.30 1.44
C VAL A 42 20.57 -19.52 1.14
N SER A 43 20.45 -18.88 -0.01
CA SER A 43 19.25 -18.14 -0.42
C SER A 43 18.05 -19.08 -0.60
N GLN A 44 18.23 -20.21 -1.26
CA GLN A 44 17.19 -21.23 -1.40
C GLN A 44 16.75 -21.79 -0.05
N ALA A 45 17.70 -22.12 0.84
CA ALA A 45 17.39 -22.56 2.20
C ALA A 45 16.63 -21.49 3.00
N THR A 46 16.99 -20.21 2.83
CA THR A 46 16.29 -19.08 3.46
C THR A 46 14.85 -18.96 2.96
N PHE A 47 14.60 -19.11 1.66
CA PHE A 47 13.25 -19.05 1.09
C PHE A 47 12.38 -20.21 1.53
N LEU A 48 12.94 -21.41 1.67
CA LEU A 48 12.21 -22.57 2.20
C LEU A 48 11.95 -22.44 3.70
N GLY A 49 12.93 -21.97 4.47
CA GLY A 49 12.84 -21.93 5.93
C GLY A 49 12.12 -20.72 6.53
N LEU A 50 12.02 -19.62 5.79
CA LEU A 50 11.33 -18.40 6.22
C LEU A 50 10.12 -18.05 5.34
N GLY A 51 9.94 -18.74 4.21
CA GLY A 51 8.74 -18.64 3.37
C GLY A 51 7.57 -19.43 3.95
N TYR A 52 6.37 -19.06 3.54
CA TYR A 52 5.16 -19.80 3.89
C TYR A 52 4.93 -20.91 2.86
N ILE A 53 4.92 -22.18 3.29
CA ILE A 53 4.71 -23.33 2.39
C ILE A 53 3.34 -23.95 2.69
N PRO A 54 2.36 -23.86 1.77
CA PRO A 54 1.02 -24.43 1.98
C PRO A 54 1.05 -25.90 2.39
N ALA A 55 1.84 -26.74 1.72
CA ALA A 55 1.90 -28.17 2.03
C ALA A 55 2.39 -28.45 3.45
N VAL A 56 3.23 -27.60 4.02
CA VAL A 56 3.69 -27.74 5.42
C VAL A 56 2.60 -27.26 6.38
N ALA A 57 2.00 -26.10 6.09
CA ALA A 57 0.95 -25.51 6.93
C ALA A 57 -0.35 -26.32 6.99
N PHE A 58 -0.61 -27.18 6.00
CA PHE A 58 -1.77 -28.07 5.92
C PHE A 58 -1.43 -29.55 6.11
N ASP A 59 -0.27 -29.87 6.70
CA ASP A 59 0.17 -31.24 7.04
C ASP A 59 0.27 -32.21 5.84
N HIS A 60 0.42 -31.68 4.63
CA HIS A 60 0.64 -32.48 3.41
C HIS A 60 2.12 -32.80 3.14
N ALA A 61 3.04 -32.07 3.77
CA ALA A 61 4.48 -32.26 3.69
C ALA A 61 5.15 -31.87 5.01
N VAL A 62 6.35 -32.38 5.25
CA VAL A 62 7.17 -32.02 6.42
C VAL A 62 8.44 -31.35 5.90
N LEU A 63 8.75 -30.16 6.44
CA LEU A 63 9.99 -29.48 6.11
C LEU A 63 11.16 -30.22 6.81
N PRO A 64 12.29 -30.47 6.13
CA PRO A 64 13.45 -31.05 6.79
C PRO A 64 13.89 -30.20 8.00
N PRO A 65 14.24 -30.78 9.17
CA PRO A 65 14.56 -30.02 10.38
C PRO A 65 15.70 -29.00 10.21
N GLN A 66 16.60 -29.22 9.25
CA GLN A 66 17.71 -28.31 8.97
C GLN A 66 17.26 -27.02 8.25
N LEU A 67 16.06 -27.04 7.66
CA LEU A 67 15.45 -25.89 6.98
C LEU A 67 14.40 -25.19 7.86
N GLU A 68 14.02 -25.74 9.01
CA GLU A 68 13.10 -25.10 9.96
C GLU A 68 13.79 -23.97 10.73
N LEU A 69 13.98 -22.82 10.06
CA LEU A 69 14.66 -21.66 10.64
C LEU A 69 13.81 -20.93 11.70
N VAL A 70 12.49 -21.05 11.61
CA VAL A 70 11.50 -20.52 12.56
C VAL A 70 10.38 -21.54 12.78
N PRO A 71 9.65 -21.49 13.91
CA PRO A 71 8.42 -22.24 14.06
C PRO A 71 7.42 -21.95 12.93
N GLU A 72 6.75 -22.99 12.42
CA GLU A 72 5.82 -22.91 11.29
C GLU A 72 4.78 -21.77 11.41
N PRO A 73 4.17 -21.48 12.57
CA PRO A 73 3.25 -20.34 12.71
C PRO A 73 3.87 -18.96 12.40
N LEU A 74 5.19 -18.79 12.56
CA LEU A 74 5.86 -17.53 12.21
C LEU A 74 6.02 -17.35 10.70
N THR A 75 5.94 -18.43 9.90
CA THR A 75 6.05 -18.37 8.43
C THR A 75 4.92 -17.55 7.80
N TYR A 76 3.75 -17.48 8.44
CA TYR A 76 2.64 -16.58 8.06
C TYR A 76 3.00 -15.08 8.10
N ILE A 77 4.13 -14.73 8.71
CA ILE A 77 4.66 -13.36 8.79
C ILE A 77 6.00 -13.25 8.07
N THR A 78 6.95 -14.15 8.33
CA THR A 78 8.34 -14.01 7.86
C THR A 78 8.44 -14.03 6.33
N TYR A 79 7.51 -14.71 5.65
CA TYR A 79 7.46 -14.78 4.20
C TYR A 79 7.43 -13.40 3.53
N ALA A 80 6.80 -12.42 4.20
CA ALA A 80 6.59 -11.09 3.67
C ALA A 80 7.88 -10.28 3.53
N PHE A 81 9.00 -10.77 4.06
CA PHE A 81 10.27 -10.03 4.12
C PHE A 81 11.34 -10.49 3.12
N PHE A 82 11.07 -11.54 2.33
CA PHE A 82 12.02 -12.11 1.37
C PHE A 82 11.53 -11.97 -0.07
N HIS A 83 12.45 -11.76 -1.00
CA HIS A 83 12.13 -11.48 -2.40
C HIS A 83 13.06 -12.24 -3.34
N ALA A 84 12.50 -12.96 -4.32
CA ALA A 84 13.25 -13.76 -5.30
C ALA A 84 14.14 -12.94 -6.26
N GLY A 85 13.94 -11.62 -6.38
CA GLY A 85 14.68 -10.82 -7.35
C GLY A 85 14.48 -9.32 -7.18
N PHE A 86 15.36 -8.55 -7.85
CA PHE A 86 15.38 -7.09 -7.75
C PHE A 86 14.04 -6.45 -8.12
N TRP A 87 13.44 -6.83 -9.25
CA TRP A 87 12.17 -6.27 -9.69
C TRP A 87 10.99 -6.65 -8.78
N HIS A 88 11.06 -7.82 -8.15
CA HIS A 88 10.07 -8.23 -7.15
C HIS A 88 10.18 -7.34 -5.90
N LEU A 89 11.39 -7.08 -5.39
CA LEU A 89 11.60 -6.14 -4.30
C LEU A 89 11.18 -4.71 -4.68
N ALA A 90 11.71 -4.20 -5.80
CA ALA A 90 11.53 -2.81 -6.21
C ALA A 90 10.06 -2.44 -6.40
N SER A 91 9.27 -3.33 -7.01
CA SER A 91 7.82 -3.11 -7.17
C SER A 91 7.08 -3.08 -5.83
N ASN A 92 7.38 -4.00 -4.91
CA ASN A 92 6.80 -4.00 -3.57
C ASN A 92 7.15 -2.73 -2.80
N MET A 93 8.43 -2.36 -2.77
CA MET A 93 8.88 -1.18 -2.03
C MET A 93 8.33 0.11 -2.62
N LEU A 94 8.14 0.19 -3.94
CA LEU A 94 7.50 1.33 -4.59
C LEU A 94 6.03 1.48 -4.16
N PHE A 95 5.25 0.39 -4.17
CA PHE A 95 3.85 0.45 -3.73
C PHE A 95 3.75 0.79 -2.24
N LEU A 96 4.60 0.19 -1.40
CA LEU A 96 4.66 0.51 0.02
C LEU A 96 5.05 1.97 0.26
N TRP A 97 6.02 2.49 -0.50
CA TRP A 97 6.45 3.89 -0.41
C TRP A 97 5.34 4.89 -0.80
N VAL A 98 4.62 4.61 -1.89
CA VAL A 98 3.60 5.55 -2.40
C VAL A 98 2.32 5.54 -1.57
N PHE A 99 1.93 4.40 -0.99
CA PHE A 99 0.65 4.28 -0.30
C PHE A 99 0.76 4.13 1.22
N GLY A 100 1.91 3.66 1.72
CA GLY A 100 2.11 3.35 3.14
C GLY A 100 2.06 4.58 4.04
N ASP A 101 2.55 5.71 3.56
CA ASP A 101 2.66 6.96 4.32
C ASP A 101 1.30 7.46 4.83
N ASN A 102 0.29 7.46 3.96
CA ASN A 102 -1.07 7.92 4.23
C ASN A 102 -1.81 6.96 5.15
N VAL A 103 -1.61 5.64 4.96
CA VAL A 103 -2.23 4.61 5.80
C VAL A 103 -1.59 4.63 7.19
N GLU A 104 -0.27 4.82 7.28
CA GLU A 104 0.44 5.02 8.54
C GLU A 104 0.00 6.29 9.25
N ASP A 105 -0.21 7.39 8.53
CA ASP A 105 -0.75 8.64 9.10
C ASP A 105 -2.15 8.43 9.69
N ALA A 106 -3.02 7.73 8.94
CA ALA A 106 -4.38 7.43 9.33
C ALA A 106 -4.51 6.54 10.56
N MET A 107 -3.52 5.67 10.84
CA MET A 107 -3.55 4.73 11.98
C MET A 107 -2.60 5.11 13.13
N GLY A 108 -1.49 5.80 12.82
CA GLY A 108 -0.30 5.87 13.66
C GLY A 108 0.59 4.62 13.57
N HIS A 109 1.86 4.78 13.96
CA HIS A 109 2.94 3.80 13.77
C HIS A 109 2.59 2.38 14.23
N VAL A 110 2.20 2.21 15.49
CA VAL A 110 1.98 0.87 16.09
C VAL A 110 0.81 0.15 15.43
N ARG A 111 -0.32 0.85 15.22
CA ARG A 111 -1.51 0.26 14.59
C ARG A 111 -1.24 -0.08 13.13
N PHE A 112 -0.48 0.74 12.41
CA PHE A 112 -0.07 0.45 11.05
C PHE A 112 0.83 -0.79 10.95
N LEU A 113 1.79 -0.96 11.87
CA LEU A 113 2.62 -2.17 11.90
C LEU A 113 1.76 -3.42 12.12
N ILE A 114 0.85 -3.39 13.10
CA ILE A 114 -0.07 -4.51 13.36
C ILE A 114 -0.94 -4.78 12.14
N PHE A 115 -1.50 -3.72 11.53
CA PHE A 115 -2.30 -3.82 10.31
C PHE A 115 -1.54 -4.50 9.17
N TYR A 116 -0.29 -4.10 8.93
CA TYR A 116 0.56 -4.65 7.89
C TYR A 116 0.80 -6.15 8.10
N LEU A 117 1.14 -6.54 9.33
CA LEU A 117 1.38 -7.95 9.69
C LEU A 117 0.10 -8.79 9.60
N LEU A 118 -1.04 -8.27 10.02
CA LEU A 118 -2.33 -8.97 9.88
C LEU A 118 -2.72 -9.16 8.40
N CYS A 119 -2.41 -8.19 7.54
CA CYS A 119 -2.62 -8.34 6.10
C CYS A 119 -1.68 -9.42 5.50
N ALA A 120 -0.44 -9.53 6.00
CA ALA A 120 0.46 -10.62 5.62
C ALA A 120 -0.13 -11.99 6.02
N VAL A 121 -0.56 -12.13 7.28
CA VAL A 121 -1.16 -13.37 7.79
C VAL A 121 -2.39 -13.78 6.98
N ALA A 122 -3.29 -12.83 6.70
CA ALA A 122 -4.47 -13.09 5.86
C ALA A 122 -4.09 -13.46 4.42
N GLY A 123 -3.03 -12.86 3.88
CA GLY A 123 -2.46 -13.22 2.58
C GLY A 123 -1.96 -14.66 2.56
N ALA A 124 -1.12 -15.06 3.51
CA ALA A 124 -0.65 -16.44 3.64
C ALA A 124 -1.80 -17.44 3.77
N LEU A 125 -2.77 -17.16 4.65
CA LEU A 125 -3.96 -18.02 4.81
C LEU A 125 -4.75 -18.18 3.51
N CYS A 126 -5.05 -17.08 2.82
CA CYS A 126 -5.81 -17.13 1.57
C CYS A 126 -5.03 -17.82 0.44
N HIS A 127 -3.70 -17.65 0.41
CA HIS A 127 -2.84 -18.35 -0.55
C HIS A 127 -2.80 -19.86 -0.28
N GLY A 128 -2.65 -20.25 0.99
CA GLY A 128 -2.64 -21.67 1.38
C GLY A 128 -3.97 -22.36 1.10
N LEU A 129 -5.10 -21.70 1.40
CA LEU A 129 -6.44 -22.22 1.08
C LEU A 129 -6.69 -22.37 -0.43
N ALA A 130 -6.03 -21.58 -1.28
CA ALA A 130 -6.14 -21.69 -2.73
C ALA A 130 -5.39 -22.91 -3.30
N GLY A 131 -4.41 -23.45 -2.57
CA GLY A 131 -3.59 -24.59 -3.02
C GLY A 131 -2.88 -25.28 -1.87
N THR A 132 -3.62 -26.03 -1.05
CA THR A 132 -3.11 -26.60 0.21
C THR A 132 -1.94 -27.55 0.02
N SER A 133 -1.86 -28.27 -1.10
CA SER A 133 -0.79 -29.21 -1.40
C SER A 133 0.46 -28.58 -2.06
N SER A 134 0.48 -27.26 -2.27
CA SER A 134 1.61 -26.59 -2.91
C SER A 134 2.86 -26.64 -2.04
N GLN A 135 3.96 -27.13 -2.60
CA GLN A 135 5.28 -27.13 -1.95
C GLN A 135 6.11 -25.88 -2.29
N ALA A 136 5.60 -25.00 -3.15
CA ALA A 136 6.31 -23.78 -3.49
C ALA A 136 6.23 -22.79 -2.32
N PRO A 137 7.36 -22.25 -1.83
CA PRO A 137 7.34 -21.24 -0.78
C PRO A 137 6.76 -19.94 -1.32
N LEU A 138 5.72 -19.44 -0.66
CA LEU A 138 5.28 -18.06 -0.77
C LEU A 138 6.36 -17.16 -0.15
N ILE A 139 6.80 -16.16 -0.89
CA ILE A 139 7.69 -15.09 -0.42
C ILE A 139 7.27 -13.77 -1.06
N GLY A 140 7.47 -12.67 -0.34
CA GLY A 140 7.25 -11.30 -0.83
C GLY A 140 6.21 -10.53 -0.04
N ALA A 141 6.44 -9.22 0.08
CA ALA A 141 5.61 -8.30 0.86
C ALA A 141 4.21 -8.05 0.26
N SER A 142 3.92 -8.59 -0.92
CA SER A 142 2.82 -8.14 -1.77
C SER A 142 1.44 -8.41 -1.17
N GLY A 143 1.26 -9.46 -0.38
CA GLY A 143 0.01 -9.70 0.37
C GLY A 143 -0.28 -8.56 1.35
N ALA A 144 0.69 -8.21 2.21
CA ALA A 144 0.55 -7.11 3.14
C ALA A 144 0.31 -5.77 2.42
N ILE A 145 1.07 -5.50 1.36
CA ILE A 145 0.97 -4.28 0.55
C ILE A 145 -0.38 -4.19 -0.16
N SER A 146 -0.95 -5.30 -0.61
CA SER A 146 -2.29 -5.32 -1.21
C SER A 146 -3.37 -4.83 -0.22
N GLY A 147 -3.18 -5.14 1.07
CA GLY A 147 -3.97 -4.58 2.15
C GLY A 147 -3.77 -3.08 2.33
N VAL A 148 -2.51 -2.61 2.30
CA VAL A 148 -2.17 -1.16 2.33
C VAL A 148 -2.83 -0.41 1.16
N VAL A 149 -2.73 -0.93 -0.06
CA VAL A 149 -3.36 -0.34 -1.26
C VAL A 149 -4.88 -0.25 -1.11
N THR A 150 -5.50 -1.29 -0.55
CA THR A 150 -6.95 -1.29 -0.34
C THR A 150 -7.37 -0.30 0.75
N ALA A 151 -6.62 -0.22 1.85
CA ALA A 151 -6.83 0.78 2.89
C ALA A 151 -6.67 2.21 2.34
N TYR A 152 -5.65 2.45 1.52
CA TYR A 152 -5.45 3.72 0.84
C TYR A 152 -6.65 4.10 -0.03
N LEU A 153 -7.15 3.16 -0.85
CA LEU A 153 -8.32 3.38 -1.69
C LEU A 153 -9.56 3.76 -0.86
N VAL A 154 -9.75 3.11 0.29
CA VAL A 154 -10.88 3.39 1.19
C VAL A 154 -10.73 4.78 1.84
N LEU A 155 -9.51 5.20 2.17
CA LEU A 155 -9.25 6.52 2.75
C LEU A 155 -9.38 7.65 1.71
N HIS A 156 -8.72 7.48 0.57
CA HIS A 156 -8.38 8.54 -0.40
C HIS A 156 -8.81 8.23 -1.84
N PRO A 157 -10.07 7.80 -2.10
CA PRO A 157 -10.47 7.31 -3.43
C PRO A 157 -10.36 8.38 -4.53
N ARG A 158 -10.47 9.67 -4.17
CA ARG A 158 -10.48 10.80 -5.12
C ARG A 158 -9.16 11.57 -5.19
N VAL A 159 -8.17 11.22 -4.36
CA VAL A 159 -6.82 11.80 -4.46
C VAL A 159 -6.21 11.38 -5.79
N ARG A 160 -5.55 12.32 -6.49
CA ARG A 160 -4.90 11.99 -7.76
C ARG A 160 -3.54 11.37 -7.51
N VAL A 161 -3.37 10.14 -7.99
CA VAL A 161 -2.10 9.43 -7.97
C VAL A 161 -1.48 9.56 -9.37
N TRP A 162 -0.21 9.91 -9.42
CA TRP A 162 0.53 9.88 -10.69
C TRP A 162 0.85 8.44 -11.06
N VAL A 163 0.30 8.00 -12.19
CA VAL A 163 0.55 6.66 -12.71
C VAL A 163 1.20 6.73 -14.08
N LEU A 164 2.16 5.85 -14.34
CA LEU A 164 2.66 5.63 -15.70
C LEU A 164 1.71 4.69 -16.44
N VAL A 165 1.01 5.23 -17.44
CA VAL A 165 0.21 4.44 -18.38
C VAL A 165 1.11 4.00 -19.53
N PHE A 166 1.01 2.71 -19.92
CA PHE A 166 1.87 2.07 -20.93
C PHE A 166 3.38 2.26 -20.70
N MET A 167 3.81 2.42 -19.44
CA MET A 167 5.20 2.70 -19.05
C MET A 167 5.81 3.98 -19.65
N ARG A 168 5.01 4.88 -20.21
CA ARG A 168 5.51 6.04 -20.96
C ARG A 168 4.85 7.36 -20.59
N ILE A 169 3.53 7.35 -20.33
CA ILE A 169 2.76 8.58 -20.18
C ILE A 169 2.39 8.74 -18.71
N PRO A 170 3.00 9.68 -17.97
CA PRO A 170 2.56 10.00 -16.61
C PRO A 170 1.23 10.73 -16.67
N LEU A 171 0.20 10.17 -16.04
CA LEU A 171 -1.13 10.79 -15.94
C LEU A 171 -1.59 10.81 -14.49
N PRO A 172 -2.07 11.96 -13.98
CA PRO A 172 -2.67 12.02 -12.67
C PRO A 172 -4.12 11.51 -12.76
N LEU A 173 -4.38 10.31 -12.25
CA LEU A 173 -5.72 9.72 -12.22
C LEU A 173 -6.24 9.70 -10.78
N PRO A 174 -7.56 9.91 -10.56
CA PRO A 174 -8.17 9.66 -9.25
C PRO A 174 -7.88 8.21 -8.83
N ALA A 175 -7.41 8.00 -7.60
CA ALA A 175 -6.91 6.72 -7.11
C ALA A 175 -7.89 5.57 -7.34
N PHE A 176 -9.20 5.81 -7.22
CA PHE A 176 -10.20 4.77 -7.43
C PHE A 176 -10.12 4.11 -8.81
N VAL A 177 -9.71 4.83 -9.85
CA VAL A 177 -9.65 4.29 -11.22
C VAL A 177 -8.57 3.21 -11.34
N PRO A 178 -7.26 3.51 -11.18
CA PRO A 178 -6.22 2.50 -11.33
C PRO A 178 -6.30 1.43 -10.22
N LEU A 179 -6.69 1.80 -8.99
CA LEU A 179 -6.70 0.86 -7.87
C LEU A 179 -7.85 -0.15 -7.97
N LEU A 180 -9.07 0.26 -8.35
CA LEU A 180 -10.16 -0.72 -8.54
C LEU A 180 -9.90 -1.66 -9.71
N LEU A 181 -9.32 -1.15 -10.82
CA LEU A 181 -8.92 -2.00 -11.95
C LEU A 181 -7.86 -3.02 -11.53
N TRP A 182 -6.86 -2.59 -10.75
CA TRP A 182 -5.81 -3.47 -10.26
C TRP A 182 -6.33 -4.48 -9.23
N ILE A 183 -7.21 -4.08 -8.31
CA ILE A 183 -7.88 -4.99 -7.36
C ILE A 183 -8.69 -6.02 -8.13
N GLY A 184 -9.53 -5.60 -9.07
CA GLY A 184 -10.32 -6.51 -9.91
C GLY A 184 -9.45 -7.53 -10.66
N GLN A 185 -8.30 -7.10 -11.17
CA GLN A 185 -7.33 -8.01 -11.78
C GLN A 185 -6.86 -9.10 -10.81
N GLN A 186 -6.62 -8.78 -9.52
CA GLN A 186 -6.12 -9.79 -8.56
C GLN A 186 -7.12 -10.94 -8.40
N PHE A 187 -8.41 -10.62 -8.27
CA PHE A 187 -9.48 -11.63 -8.16
C PHE A 187 -9.64 -12.42 -9.45
N THR A 188 -9.59 -11.75 -10.61
CA THR A 188 -9.68 -12.43 -11.91
C THR A 188 -8.52 -13.40 -12.12
N MET A 189 -7.29 -12.99 -11.80
CA MET A 189 -6.11 -13.82 -12.02
C MET A 189 -5.99 -14.97 -11.02
N LEU A 190 -6.53 -14.83 -9.81
CA LEU A 190 -6.68 -15.97 -8.90
C LEU A 190 -7.50 -17.11 -9.52
N VAL A 191 -8.49 -16.79 -10.36
CA VAL A 191 -9.32 -17.80 -11.03
C VAL A 191 -8.66 -18.32 -12.32
N LEU A 192 -8.04 -17.43 -13.10
CA LEU A 192 -7.50 -17.77 -14.43
C LEU A 192 -6.11 -18.41 -14.39
N GLU A 193 -5.29 -18.06 -13.40
CA GLU A 193 -3.90 -18.49 -13.30
C GLU A 193 -3.51 -18.80 -11.84
N PRO A 194 -4.22 -19.73 -11.16
CA PRO A 194 -3.98 -20.03 -9.74
C PRO A 194 -2.57 -20.59 -9.46
N ASP A 195 -1.97 -21.28 -10.44
CA ASP A 195 -0.64 -21.90 -10.36
C ASP A 195 0.47 -21.03 -11.00
N GLY A 196 0.17 -19.76 -11.30
CA GLY A 196 1.12 -18.83 -11.90
C GLY A 196 2.26 -18.43 -10.96
N GLY A 197 3.28 -17.75 -11.50
CA GLY A 197 4.41 -17.23 -10.71
C GLY A 197 4.07 -16.06 -9.77
N VAL A 198 2.80 -15.66 -9.70
CA VAL A 198 2.31 -14.57 -8.85
C VAL A 198 1.31 -15.13 -7.85
N SER A 199 1.51 -14.85 -6.58
CA SER A 199 0.66 -15.34 -5.49
C SER A 199 -0.65 -14.56 -5.38
N TRP A 200 -1.54 -14.72 -6.36
CA TRP A 200 -2.83 -14.03 -6.40
C TRP A 200 -3.68 -14.23 -5.14
N GLY A 201 -3.62 -15.43 -4.55
CA GLY A 201 -4.30 -15.72 -3.28
C GLY A 201 -3.80 -14.85 -2.13
N ALA A 202 -2.49 -14.57 -2.08
CA ALA A 202 -1.92 -13.68 -1.08
C ALA A 202 -2.40 -12.24 -1.27
N HIS A 203 -2.50 -11.77 -2.51
CA HIS A 203 -3.04 -10.43 -2.80
C HIS A 203 -4.50 -10.32 -2.40
N VAL A 204 -5.33 -11.31 -2.74
CA VAL A 204 -6.76 -11.34 -2.38
C VAL A 204 -6.94 -11.36 -0.87
N GLY A 205 -6.22 -12.21 -0.14
CA GLY A 205 -6.26 -12.24 1.32
C GLY A 205 -5.88 -10.89 1.95
N GLY A 206 -4.83 -10.26 1.43
CA GLY A 206 -4.41 -8.91 1.81
C GLY A 206 -5.47 -7.85 1.53
N ILE A 207 -6.08 -7.85 0.34
CA ILE A 207 -7.15 -6.91 -0.05
C ILE A 207 -8.33 -7.01 0.90
N LEU A 208 -8.82 -8.22 1.14
CA LEU A 208 -9.97 -8.46 2.02
C LEU A 208 -9.68 -8.01 3.45
N ALA A 209 -8.53 -8.40 4.01
CA ALA A 209 -8.13 -7.99 5.34
C ALA A 209 -7.95 -6.47 5.44
N GLY A 210 -7.26 -5.85 4.48
CA GLY A 210 -7.02 -4.41 4.45
C GLY A 210 -8.32 -3.61 4.41
N GLY A 211 -9.28 -4.03 3.59
CA GLY A 211 -10.60 -3.41 3.46
C GLY A 211 -11.44 -3.49 4.74
N VAL A 212 -11.30 -4.57 5.52
CA VAL A 212 -12.00 -4.72 6.81
C VAL A 212 -11.28 -3.98 7.94
N LEU A 213 -9.97 -4.19 8.07
CA LEU A 213 -9.17 -3.67 9.18
C LEU A 213 -9.10 -2.13 9.18
N ILE A 214 -9.10 -1.48 8.00
CA ILE A 214 -9.10 -0.02 7.91
C ILE A 214 -10.33 0.61 8.59
N LEU A 215 -11.46 -0.09 8.63
CA LEU A 215 -12.70 0.40 9.24
C LEU A 215 -12.58 0.58 10.76
N VAL A 216 -11.73 -0.23 11.40
CA VAL A 216 -11.62 -0.31 12.87
C VAL A 216 -10.28 0.17 13.41
N MET A 217 -9.19 0.09 12.64
CA MET A 217 -7.83 0.41 13.11
C MET A 217 -7.43 1.87 12.91
N ARG A 218 -8.10 2.61 12.03
CA ARG A 218 -7.83 4.05 11.82
C ARG A 218 -8.08 4.87 13.09
N ARG A 219 -7.45 6.04 13.18
CA ARG A 219 -7.70 7.01 14.25
C ARG A 219 -9.14 7.50 14.20
N SER A 220 -9.70 7.81 15.37
CA SER A 220 -10.98 8.50 15.49
C SER A 220 -10.85 9.89 14.86
N GLY A 221 -11.77 10.22 13.93
CA GLY A 221 -11.77 11.51 13.22
C GLY A 221 -11.18 11.49 11.80
N VAL A 222 -10.46 10.44 11.40
CA VAL A 222 -10.01 10.30 10.00
C VAL A 222 -11.19 9.90 9.12
N PRO A 223 -11.69 10.68 8.17
CA PRO A 223 -12.83 10.28 7.35
C PRO A 223 -12.47 9.10 6.43
N LEU A 224 -13.46 8.25 6.14
CA LEU A 224 -13.38 7.30 5.03
C LEU A 224 -13.98 7.95 3.79
N PHE A 225 -13.50 7.54 2.61
CA PHE A 225 -13.96 8.01 1.31
C PHE A 225 -13.96 9.53 1.21
N ASP A 226 -12.81 10.13 1.50
CA ASP A 226 -12.71 11.59 1.48
C ASP A 226 -13.22 12.18 0.15
N ARG A 227 -13.88 13.33 0.30
CA ARG A 227 -14.56 14.02 -0.81
C ARG A 227 -13.68 15.09 -1.45
N GLU A 228 -12.58 15.45 -0.79
CA GLU A 228 -11.73 16.54 -1.21
C GLU A 228 -10.71 16.04 -2.24
N VAL A 229 -10.83 16.55 -3.47
CA VAL A 229 -9.87 16.24 -4.54
C VAL A 229 -8.61 17.05 -4.27
N VAL A 230 -7.62 16.45 -3.61
CA VAL A 230 -6.29 17.05 -3.45
C VAL A 230 -5.50 16.83 -4.75
N THR A 231 -5.15 17.92 -5.44
CA THR A 231 -4.33 17.89 -6.65
C THR A 231 -2.83 17.94 -6.30
N PRO A 232 -1.98 17.12 -6.94
CA PRO A 232 -0.54 17.12 -6.71
C PRO A 232 0.04 18.52 -6.96
N ARG A 233 1.00 18.95 -6.12
CA ARG A 233 1.66 20.27 -6.27
C ARG A 233 2.26 20.48 -7.66
N ALA A 234 2.74 19.41 -8.31
CA ALA A 234 3.29 19.44 -9.67
C ALA A 234 2.27 19.82 -10.76
N VAL A 235 0.97 19.73 -10.49
CA VAL A 235 -0.13 20.10 -11.42
C VAL A 235 -0.73 21.45 -11.05
N ARG A 236 -0.28 22.10 -9.97
CA ARG A 236 -0.67 23.49 -9.70
C ARG A 236 0.07 24.37 -10.69
N ASP A 237 -0.52 24.57 -11.87
CA ASP A 237 -0.15 25.66 -12.74
C ASP A 237 -0.10 26.95 -11.93
N ARG A 238 0.88 27.79 -12.27
CA ARG A 238 1.24 29.10 -11.69
C ARG A 238 0.07 29.77 -10.96
N PRO A 239 0.32 30.52 -9.85
CA PRO A 239 -0.72 31.27 -9.17
C PRO A 239 -1.50 32.04 -10.24
N THR A 240 -2.75 31.63 -10.47
CA THR A 240 -3.69 32.42 -11.24
C THR A 240 -3.69 33.74 -10.52
N GLY A 241 -3.15 34.76 -11.19
CA GLY A 241 -3.04 36.10 -10.64
C GLY A 241 -4.37 36.50 -10.03
N ASN A 242 -4.29 37.27 -8.94
CA ASN A 242 -5.40 37.85 -8.18
C ASN A 242 -6.74 37.72 -8.89
N PRO A 243 -7.78 37.13 -8.27
CA PRO A 243 -9.10 37.15 -8.86
C PRO A 243 -9.39 38.59 -9.24
N ILE A 244 -9.46 38.86 -10.55
CA ILE A 244 -9.92 40.15 -11.04
C ILE A 244 -11.30 40.25 -10.42
N MET A 245 -11.44 41.12 -9.43
CA MET A 245 -12.75 41.59 -9.02
C MET A 245 -13.34 42.22 -10.26
N VAL A 246 -14.16 41.45 -10.98
CA VAL A 246 -15.03 41.99 -12.00
C VAL A 246 -16.01 42.86 -11.22
N ALA A 247 -15.66 44.14 -11.10
CA ALA A 247 -16.60 45.15 -10.66
C ALA A 247 -17.71 45.17 -11.71
N VAL A 248 -18.85 44.58 -11.36
CA VAL A 248 -20.07 44.70 -12.15
C VAL A 248 -20.46 46.16 -12.07
N ALA A 249 -20.20 46.92 -13.14
CA ALA A 249 -20.64 48.30 -13.26
C ALA A 249 -22.17 48.33 -13.18
N GLY A 250 -22.71 49.00 -12.16
CA GLY A 250 -24.15 49.26 -12.02
C GLY A 250 -24.85 48.73 -10.77
N GLN A 251 -24.16 48.08 -9.81
CA GLN A 251 -24.78 47.83 -8.51
C GLN A 251 -24.63 49.06 -7.59
N PRO A 252 -25.74 49.64 -7.07
CA PRO A 252 -25.64 50.71 -6.09
C PRO A 252 -24.97 50.18 -4.82
N PRO A 253 -24.17 51.01 -4.13
CA PRO A 253 -23.50 50.59 -2.90
C PRO A 253 -24.54 50.12 -1.89
N ARG A 254 -24.33 48.92 -1.31
CA ARG A 254 -25.19 48.40 -0.24
C ARG A 254 -25.25 49.42 0.91
N PRO A 255 -26.42 49.62 1.55
CA PRO A 255 -26.52 50.46 2.73
C PRO A 255 -25.58 49.94 3.83
N ARG A 256 -24.80 50.82 4.44
CA ARG A 256 -23.97 50.46 5.60
C ARG A 256 -24.88 50.02 6.73
N LEU A 257 -24.65 48.82 7.24
CA LEU A 257 -25.34 48.34 8.44
C LEU A 257 -24.66 48.94 9.67
N PRO A 258 -25.40 49.18 10.77
CA PRO A 258 -24.86 49.84 11.98
C PRO A 258 -23.67 49.14 12.66
N TRP A 259 -23.31 47.93 12.22
CA TRP A 259 -22.35 47.04 12.88
C TRP A 259 -21.01 46.95 12.15
N ASP A 260 -20.80 47.69 11.05
CA ASP A 260 -19.51 47.75 10.36
C ASP A 260 -18.48 48.45 11.25
N LYS A 261 -17.76 47.63 12.04
CA LYS A 261 -16.68 48.08 12.93
C LYS A 261 -15.54 48.64 12.08
N ARG A 262 -15.21 49.92 12.29
CA ARG A 262 -14.00 50.55 11.74
C ARG A 262 -12.77 49.83 12.29
N GLN A 263 -11.92 49.26 11.43
CA GLN A 263 -10.51 49.08 11.81
C GLN A 263 -9.80 50.41 11.52
N PRO A 264 -9.17 51.06 12.53
CA PRO A 264 -8.31 52.20 12.27
C PRO A 264 -7.00 51.71 11.62
N LEU A 265 -6.63 52.40 10.53
CA LEU A 265 -5.30 52.33 9.97
C LEU A 265 -4.32 53.04 10.91
N ASN A 266 -3.29 52.32 11.35
CA ASN A 266 -1.94 52.82 11.60
C ASN A 266 -0.98 51.73 11.17
#